data_AF-A0A3N4MKM5-F1
#
_entry.id   AF-A0A3N4MKM5-F1
#
_cell.length_a   1.000
_cell.length_b   1.000
_cell.length_c   1.000
_cell.angle_alpha   90.00
_cell.angle_beta   90.00
_cell.angle_gamma   90.00
#
_symmetry.space_group_name_H-M   'P 1'
#
loop_
_entity.id
_entity.type
_entity.pdbx_description
1 polymer ?
#
loop_
_entity_poly.entity_id
_entity_poly.type
_entity_poly.pdbx_seq_one_letter_code
_entity_poly.pdbx_strand_id
1 'polypeptide(L)'
;MLSPDGINFGYYNLRSSQEGEIVFRNMEPFIQMSYTMSGSKRYSAQSLQTLASFEKHQYNYLFFPKEEIHLHWQGGEQLEIFELGISPELVMNFMPPEHPLFSIFTQSIAGNAPMAMSEVNFPLQTTISTILYDMLNCPLEGRYKQLFLKAKTIELLAIQLSQYEKIAGIKKGAAQHRSLKKEDVDRMHLARDIIVQNINSPCTLIDLAHQVGTNDAYLKNHFKQVFGTTVYGYLQGIKMAHARELLAQGKQVSEVAYLTGYKHTAHFTRAFKKHFGFSPGKMKQ
;
A
#
# COMPACT_ATOMS: atom_id res chain seq x y z
N MET A 1 15.61 12.91 -10.33
CA MET A 1 15.75 12.44 -11.72
C MET A 1 15.47 10.94 -11.74
N LEU A 2 14.71 10.43 -12.71
CA LEU A 2 14.50 8.99 -12.86
C LEU A 2 15.81 8.32 -13.32
N SER A 3 15.99 7.03 -12.98
CA SER A 3 17.09 6.25 -13.57
C SER A 3 16.89 6.13 -15.09
N PRO A 4 17.92 5.72 -15.87
CA PRO A 4 17.78 5.48 -17.32
C PRO A 4 16.62 4.55 -17.69
N ASP A 5 16.19 3.72 -16.75
CA ASP A 5 15.12 2.76 -16.90
C ASP A 5 13.73 3.31 -16.51
N GLY A 6 13.64 4.60 -16.23
CA GLY A 6 12.39 5.26 -15.87
C GLY A 6 11.87 4.89 -14.49
N ILE A 7 12.70 4.37 -13.58
CA ILE A 7 12.30 3.99 -12.21
C ILE A 7 13.21 4.66 -11.19
N ASN A 8 12.65 5.26 -10.16
CA ASN A 8 13.38 5.63 -8.94
C ASN A 8 12.52 5.31 -7.72
N PHE A 9 13.14 5.13 -6.57
CA PHE A 9 12.38 5.09 -5.34
C PHE A 9 13.16 5.71 -4.19
N GLY A 10 12.42 6.19 -3.20
CA GLY A 10 12.91 6.66 -1.92
C GLY A 10 12.17 5.99 -0.79
N TYR A 11 12.86 5.78 0.31
CA TYR A 11 12.27 5.39 1.57
C TYR A 11 12.67 6.41 2.61
N TYR A 12 11.68 6.92 3.32
CA TYR A 12 11.87 7.98 4.29
C TYR A 12 11.18 7.57 5.59
N ASN A 13 11.94 7.63 6.67
CA ASN A 13 11.46 7.40 8.02
C ASN A 13 11.82 8.64 8.85
N LEU A 14 10.82 9.47 9.08
CA LEU A 14 10.96 10.78 9.70
C LEU A 14 10.22 10.78 11.04
N ARG A 15 10.87 11.32 12.07
CA ARG A 15 10.24 11.66 13.34
C ARG A 15 10.51 13.13 13.61
N SER A 16 9.45 13.93 13.63
CA SER A 16 9.53 15.37 13.91
C SER A 16 8.49 15.72 14.99
N SER A 17 8.88 16.56 15.95
CA SER A 17 7.94 17.13 16.93
C SER A 17 7.10 18.26 16.33
N GLN A 18 7.53 18.85 15.23
CA GLN A 18 6.85 19.93 14.53
C GLN A 18 6.35 19.47 13.16
N GLU A 19 5.26 20.08 12.71
CA GLU A 19 4.87 19.99 11.31
C GLU A 19 5.97 20.58 10.41
N GLY A 20 6.01 20.15 9.17
CA GLY A 20 6.99 20.67 8.24
C GLY A 20 6.65 20.32 6.80
N GLU A 21 7.45 20.87 5.92
CA GLU A 21 7.34 20.63 4.48
C GLU A 21 8.70 20.37 3.85
N ILE A 22 8.66 19.60 2.77
CA ILE A 22 9.75 19.52 1.81
C ILE A 22 9.21 19.88 0.44
N VAL A 23 9.90 20.78 -0.23
CA VAL A 23 9.59 21.19 -1.59
C VAL A 23 10.55 20.51 -2.52
N PHE A 24 10.03 19.81 -3.52
CA PHE A 24 10.84 19.21 -4.55
C PHE A 24 10.40 19.75 -5.91
N ARG A 25 11.40 20.24 -6.67
CA ARG A 25 11.21 20.75 -8.02
C ARG A 25 11.38 19.61 -9.01
N ASN A 26 10.30 19.29 -9.70
CA ASN A 26 10.33 18.24 -10.71
C ASN A 26 10.84 18.79 -12.03
N MET A 27 11.92 18.18 -12.51
CA MET A 27 12.53 18.58 -13.78
C MET A 27 11.84 17.95 -14.98
N GLU A 28 11.22 16.78 -14.79
CA GLU A 28 10.48 16.06 -15.82
C GLU A 28 9.21 15.46 -15.18
N PRO A 29 8.10 15.33 -15.93
CA PRO A 29 6.89 14.69 -15.42
C PRO A 29 7.11 13.22 -15.09
N PHE A 30 6.51 12.75 -14.00
CA PHE A 30 6.52 11.32 -13.67
C PHE A 30 5.30 10.92 -12.85
N ILE A 31 5.10 9.61 -12.74
CA ILE A 31 4.10 9.00 -11.89
C ILE A 31 4.75 8.65 -10.58
N GLN A 32 4.22 9.15 -9.49
CA GLN A 32 4.57 8.73 -8.15
C GLN A 32 3.56 7.72 -7.62
N MET A 33 3.99 6.50 -7.34
CA MET A 33 3.27 5.62 -6.44
C MET A 33 3.71 5.94 -5.02
N SER A 34 2.84 6.63 -4.29
CA SER A 34 3.10 7.08 -2.93
C SER A 34 2.46 6.11 -1.95
N TYR A 35 3.27 5.49 -1.09
CA TYR A 35 2.86 4.56 -0.05
C TYR A 35 3.14 5.16 1.33
N THR A 36 2.17 5.05 2.24
CA THR A 36 2.27 5.54 3.63
C THR A 36 2.11 4.37 4.57
N MET A 37 3.19 3.95 5.22
CA MET A 37 3.20 2.85 6.18
C MET A 37 2.78 3.35 7.57
N SER A 38 3.29 4.50 7.99
CA SER A 38 2.93 5.15 9.27
C SER A 38 2.82 6.66 9.11
N GLY A 39 2.04 7.29 9.99
CA GLY A 39 1.80 8.73 10.03
C GLY A 39 0.86 9.22 8.92
N SER A 40 0.78 10.53 8.80
CA SER A 40 -0.02 11.23 7.79
C SER A 40 0.85 12.18 6.95
N LYS A 41 0.49 12.36 5.67
CA LYS A 41 1.14 13.32 4.78
C LYS A 41 0.17 13.94 3.80
N ARG A 42 0.52 15.09 3.24
CA ARG A 42 -0.24 15.75 2.18
C ARG A 42 0.69 16.25 1.08
N TYR A 43 0.30 16.01 -0.16
CA TYR A 43 0.89 16.63 -1.32
C TYR A 43 0.08 17.86 -1.75
N SER A 44 0.77 18.93 -2.10
CA SER A 44 0.22 20.07 -2.82
C SER A 44 1.13 20.46 -3.97
N ALA A 45 0.56 21.12 -4.97
CA ALA A 45 1.28 21.64 -6.12
C ALA A 45 1.06 23.15 -6.21
N GLN A 46 1.89 23.86 -6.97
CA GLN A 46 1.70 25.30 -7.21
C GLN A 46 0.30 25.60 -7.77
N SER A 47 -0.19 24.73 -8.65
CA SER A 47 -1.51 24.84 -9.28
C SER A 47 -2.67 24.27 -8.44
N LEU A 48 -2.39 23.56 -7.34
CA LEU A 48 -3.41 22.84 -6.57
C LEU A 48 -3.08 22.75 -5.06
N GLN A 49 -3.88 23.42 -4.24
CA GLN A 49 -3.67 23.50 -2.79
C GLN A 49 -3.63 22.14 -2.09
N THR A 50 -4.38 21.15 -2.58
CA THR A 50 -4.30 19.76 -2.09
C THR A 50 -4.44 18.82 -3.28
N LEU A 51 -3.35 18.13 -3.60
CA LEU A 51 -3.30 17.10 -4.62
C LEU A 51 -3.80 15.77 -4.07
N ALA A 52 -3.26 15.37 -2.92
CA ALA A 52 -3.69 14.17 -2.20
C ALA A 52 -3.24 14.21 -0.75
N SER A 53 -4.10 13.75 0.16
CA SER A 53 -3.76 13.53 1.56
C SER A 53 -3.76 12.04 1.84
N PHE A 54 -2.78 11.54 2.57
CA PHE A 54 -2.60 10.13 2.88
C PHE A 54 -2.58 9.93 4.38
N GLU A 55 -3.32 8.93 4.82
CA GLU A 55 -3.25 8.38 6.17
C GLU A 55 -2.40 7.11 6.20
N LYS A 56 -2.11 6.62 7.41
CA LYS A 56 -1.40 5.36 7.62
C LYS A 56 -2.05 4.19 6.86
N HIS A 57 -1.20 3.31 6.35
CA HIS A 57 -1.55 2.13 5.56
C HIS A 57 -2.36 2.43 4.29
N GLN A 58 -2.03 3.52 3.60
CA GLN A 58 -2.66 3.90 2.35
C GLN A 58 -1.64 4.12 1.23
N TYR A 59 -2.09 4.00 -0.02
CA TYR A 59 -1.31 4.33 -1.19
C TYR A 59 -2.20 4.83 -2.34
N ASN A 60 -1.59 5.55 -3.28
CA ASN A 60 -2.22 6.07 -4.48
C ASN A 60 -1.15 6.43 -5.52
N TYR A 61 -1.61 6.63 -6.75
CA TYR A 61 -0.82 7.09 -7.87
C TYR A 61 -1.05 8.58 -8.04
N LEU A 62 0.03 9.34 -8.11
CA LEU A 62 0.00 10.77 -8.34
C LEU A 62 0.76 11.04 -9.63
N PHE A 63 0.16 11.78 -10.56
CA PHE A 63 0.92 12.38 -11.63
C PHE A 63 1.51 13.70 -11.13
N PHE A 64 2.84 13.78 -11.19
CA PHE A 64 3.58 14.98 -10.85
C PHE A 64 4.12 15.60 -12.14
N PRO A 65 3.66 16.80 -12.53
CA PRO A 65 4.16 17.49 -13.70
C PRO A 65 5.50 18.18 -13.42
N LYS A 66 6.02 18.88 -14.43
CA LYS A 66 7.24 19.71 -14.33
C LYS A 66 6.98 21.01 -13.54
N GLU A 67 6.66 20.87 -12.26
CA GLU A 67 6.44 21.98 -11.33
C GLU A 67 7.01 21.65 -9.93
N GLU A 68 6.86 22.58 -9.00
CA GLU A 68 7.17 22.33 -7.59
C GLU A 68 6.02 21.60 -6.91
N ILE A 69 6.36 20.50 -6.25
CA ILE A 69 5.46 19.74 -5.41
C ILE A 69 5.94 19.86 -3.97
N HIS A 70 4.99 20.11 -3.08
CA HIS A 70 5.23 20.24 -1.66
C HIS A 70 4.67 19.00 -0.97
N LEU A 71 5.52 18.33 -0.19
CA LEU A 71 5.13 17.27 0.71
C LEU A 71 5.13 17.80 2.14
N HIS A 72 3.96 17.76 2.77
CA HIS A 72 3.70 18.22 4.12
C HIS A 72 3.51 17.03 5.05
N TRP A 73 3.98 17.15 6.29
CA TRP A 73 3.75 16.17 7.36
C TRP A 73 3.32 16.84 8.67
N GLN A 74 2.67 16.07 9.53
CA GLN A 74 2.24 16.52 10.86
C GLN A 74 3.34 16.27 11.90
N GLY A 75 3.44 17.18 12.88
CA GLY A 75 4.32 17.04 14.03
C GLY A 75 3.76 16.05 15.05
N GLY A 76 4.64 15.38 15.78
CA GLY A 76 4.27 14.45 16.86
C GLY A 76 4.00 13.02 16.40
N GLU A 77 4.04 12.75 15.11
CA GLU A 77 3.90 11.40 14.55
C GLU A 77 5.21 10.91 13.91
N GLN A 78 5.36 9.60 13.81
CA GLN A 78 6.39 8.99 12.96
C GLN A 78 5.82 8.80 11.56
N LEU A 79 6.40 9.50 10.58
CA LEU A 79 6.08 9.36 9.17
C LEU A 79 7.01 8.32 8.55
N GLU A 80 6.44 7.25 8.02
CA GLU A 80 7.18 6.22 7.31
C GLU A 80 6.55 6.02 5.92
N ILE A 81 7.31 6.34 4.88
CA ILE A 81 6.81 6.39 3.50
C ILE A 81 7.76 5.71 2.52
N PHE A 82 7.17 5.07 1.53
CA PHE A 82 7.87 4.54 0.37
C PHE A 82 7.34 5.26 -0.86
N GLU A 83 8.25 5.72 -1.70
CA GLU A 83 7.97 6.67 -2.76
C GLU A 83 8.58 6.10 -4.03
N LEU A 84 7.76 5.61 -4.97
CA LEU A 84 8.23 4.95 -6.19
C LEU A 84 7.84 5.80 -7.40
N GLY A 85 8.81 6.48 -7.99
CA GLY A 85 8.64 7.26 -9.19
C GLY A 85 8.87 6.40 -10.43
N ILE A 86 7.97 6.52 -11.39
CA ILE A 86 7.97 5.77 -12.64
C ILE A 86 7.70 6.74 -13.80
N SER A 87 8.46 6.58 -14.89
CA SER A 87 8.23 7.33 -16.13
C SER A 87 6.84 7.04 -16.70
N PRO A 88 6.11 8.03 -17.22
CA PRO A 88 4.81 7.82 -17.86
C PRO A 88 4.84 6.72 -18.93
N GLU A 89 5.91 6.68 -19.73
CA GLU A 89 6.10 5.72 -20.82
C GLU A 89 6.10 4.26 -20.31
N LEU A 90 6.77 4.00 -19.18
CA LEU A 90 6.82 2.66 -18.61
C LEU A 90 5.44 2.17 -18.18
N VAL A 91 4.63 3.03 -17.55
CA VAL A 91 3.27 2.64 -17.14
C VAL A 91 2.38 2.43 -18.36
N MET A 92 2.49 3.28 -19.38
CA MET A 92 1.75 3.13 -20.64
C MET A 92 2.08 1.83 -21.38
N ASN A 93 3.30 1.32 -21.25
CA ASN A 93 3.67 0.02 -21.85
C ASN A 93 2.92 -1.17 -21.24
N PHE A 94 2.43 -1.05 -20.00
CA PHE A 94 1.73 -2.13 -19.28
C PHE A 94 0.24 -1.86 -19.07
N MET A 95 -0.23 -0.64 -19.33
CA MET A 95 -1.62 -0.24 -19.16
C MET A 95 -2.35 -0.24 -20.52
N PRO A 96 -3.27 -1.18 -20.77
CA PRO A 96 -3.99 -1.21 -22.05
C PRO A 96 -4.97 -0.02 -22.17
N PRO A 97 -5.32 0.42 -23.39
CA PRO A 97 -6.25 1.54 -23.62
C PRO A 97 -7.62 1.39 -22.96
N GLU A 98 -8.07 0.15 -22.75
CA GLU A 98 -9.35 -0.17 -22.11
C GLU A 98 -9.31 -0.02 -20.58
N HIS A 99 -8.10 0.09 -20.01
CA HIS A 99 -7.92 0.19 -18.57
C HIS A 99 -8.57 1.48 -18.04
N PRO A 100 -9.32 1.44 -16.93
CA PRO A 100 -10.06 2.60 -16.40
C PRO A 100 -9.20 3.83 -16.08
N LEU A 101 -7.90 3.65 -15.80
CA LEU A 101 -6.97 4.76 -15.59
C LEU A 101 -6.45 5.39 -16.88
N PHE A 102 -6.57 4.73 -18.03
CA PHE A 102 -5.87 5.14 -19.24
C PHE A 102 -6.27 6.55 -19.70
N SER A 103 -7.57 6.86 -19.73
CA SER A 103 -8.07 8.18 -20.13
C SER A 103 -7.70 9.28 -19.13
N ILE A 104 -7.85 9.00 -17.82
CA ILE A 104 -7.48 9.91 -16.74
C ILE A 104 -5.99 10.25 -16.85
N PHE A 105 -5.18 9.22 -17.08
CA PHE A 105 -3.74 9.34 -17.13
C PHE A 105 -3.27 10.12 -18.37
N THR A 106 -3.76 9.76 -19.55
CA THR A 106 -3.44 10.47 -20.80
C THR A 106 -3.88 11.93 -20.78
N GLN A 107 -5.04 12.24 -20.19
CA GLN A 107 -5.49 13.61 -20.01
C GLN A 107 -4.57 14.41 -19.08
N SER A 108 -4.14 13.81 -17.96
CA SER A 108 -3.24 14.47 -17.00
C SER A 108 -1.85 14.74 -17.60
N ILE A 109 -1.31 13.80 -18.38
CA ILE A 109 -0.06 14.01 -19.13
C ILE A 109 -0.22 15.15 -20.15
N ALA A 110 -1.26 15.08 -20.99
CA ALA A 110 -1.47 16.06 -22.06
C ALA A 110 -1.73 17.48 -21.51
N GLY A 111 -2.46 17.57 -20.39
CA GLY A 111 -2.72 18.83 -19.70
C GLY A 111 -1.58 19.31 -18.80
N ASN A 112 -0.54 18.49 -18.59
CA ASN A 112 0.55 18.74 -17.64
C ASN A 112 0.02 19.21 -16.26
N ALA A 113 -1.07 18.60 -15.78
CA ALA A 113 -1.78 19.02 -14.58
C ALA A 113 -1.62 17.98 -13.46
N PRO A 114 -1.27 18.39 -12.23
CA PRO A 114 -1.09 17.45 -11.13
C PRO A 114 -2.40 16.77 -10.81
N MET A 115 -2.37 15.44 -10.67
CA MET A 115 -3.60 14.66 -10.46
C MET A 115 -3.34 13.40 -9.64
N ALA A 116 -4.21 13.13 -8.67
CA ALA A 116 -4.34 11.80 -8.10
C ALA A 116 -5.14 10.92 -9.07
N MET A 117 -4.59 9.78 -9.48
CA MET A 117 -5.27 8.92 -10.46
C MET A 117 -6.53 8.27 -9.92
N SER A 118 -6.68 8.22 -8.60
CA SER A 118 -7.91 7.85 -7.92
C SER A 118 -8.32 8.90 -6.91
N GLU A 119 -9.62 9.17 -6.83
CA GLU A 119 -10.21 10.06 -5.82
C GLU A 119 -10.07 9.52 -4.39
N VAL A 120 -9.87 8.20 -4.24
CA VAL A 120 -9.71 7.53 -2.96
C VAL A 120 -8.34 6.85 -2.89
N ASN A 121 -7.68 6.95 -1.74
CA ASN A 121 -6.49 6.15 -1.52
C ASN A 121 -6.87 4.69 -1.27
N PHE A 122 -6.07 3.79 -1.80
CA PHE A 122 -6.22 2.37 -1.58
C PHE A 122 -5.48 1.95 -0.32
N PRO A 123 -5.96 0.95 0.40
CA PRO A 123 -5.22 0.45 1.55
C PRO A 123 -4.02 -0.40 1.12
N LEU A 124 -2.95 -0.31 1.90
CA LEU A 124 -1.77 -1.16 1.76
C LEU A 124 -2.12 -2.62 2.06
N GLN A 125 -2.32 -3.41 1.01
CA GLN A 125 -2.49 -4.86 1.14
C GLN A 125 -1.17 -5.54 1.53
N THR A 126 -1.26 -6.71 2.16
CA THR A 126 -0.06 -7.46 2.60
C THR A 126 0.84 -7.83 1.43
N THR A 127 0.29 -8.19 0.26
CA THR A 127 1.10 -8.51 -0.92
C THR A 127 1.94 -7.31 -1.35
N ILE A 128 1.35 -6.10 -1.38
CA ILE A 128 2.07 -4.87 -1.70
C ILE A 128 3.17 -4.62 -0.66
N SER A 129 2.83 -4.69 0.63
CA SER A 129 3.78 -4.48 1.74
C SER A 129 4.95 -5.46 1.70
N THR A 130 4.70 -6.71 1.30
CA THR A 130 5.73 -7.74 1.13
C THR A 130 6.71 -7.35 0.05
N ILE A 131 6.21 -6.88 -1.10
CA ILE A 131 7.06 -6.45 -2.22
C ILE A 131 7.86 -5.20 -1.84
N LEU A 132 7.24 -4.22 -1.19
CA LEU A 132 7.96 -3.02 -0.73
C LEU A 132 9.12 -3.39 0.20
N TYR A 133 8.89 -4.30 1.14
CA TYR A 133 9.96 -4.80 2.02
C TYR A 133 11.07 -5.52 1.23
N ASP A 134 10.71 -6.36 0.26
CA ASP A 134 11.69 -7.07 -0.58
C ASP A 134 12.55 -6.07 -1.37
N MET A 135 11.97 -4.97 -1.86
CA MET A 135 12.70 -3.89 -2.53
C MET A 135 13.67 -3.18 -1.58
N LEU A 136 13.24 -2.89 -0.34
CA LEU A 136 14.06 -2.25 0.69
C LEU A 136 15.24 -3.13 1.12
N ASN A 137 14.99 -4.42 1.30
CA ASN A 137 15.94 -5.38 1.86
C ASN A 137 16.56 -6.26 0.76
N CYS A 138 16.67 -5.74 -0.46
CA CYS A 138 17.25 -6.47 -1.58
C CYS A 138 18.72 -6.83 -1.29
N PRO A 139 19.08 -8.14 -1.23
CA PRO A 139 20.44 -8.56 -0.92
C PRO A 139 21.39 -8.50 -2.12
N LEU A 140 20.86 -8.20 -3.31
CA LEU A 140 21.64 -8.14 -4.54
C LEU A 140 22.31 -6.78 -4.68
N GLU A 141 23.43 -6.76 -5.41
CA GLU A 141 24.21 -5.55 -5.66
C GLU A 141 24.34 -5.23 -7.15
N GLY A 142 24.79 -4.00 -7.45
CA GLY A 142 25.07 -3.53 -8.81
C GLY A 142 23.93 -3.77 -9.80
N ARG A 143 24.27 -4.31 -10.98
CA ARG A 143 23.31 -4.56 -12.08
C ARG A 143 22.19 -5.54 -11.70
N TYR A 144 22.44 -6.48 -10.80
CA TYR A 144 21.43 -7.46 -10.40
C TYR A 144 20.43 -6.88 -9.40
N LYS A 145 20.87 -5.94 -8.55
CA LYS A 145 19.95 -5.12 -7.74
C LYS A 145 18.98 -4.35 -8.63
N GLN A 146 19.49 -3.70 -9.67
CA GLN A 146 18.67 -2.94 -10.62
C GLN A 146 17.64 -3.84 -11.31
N LEU A 147 18.06 -5.01 -11.81
CA LEU A 147 17.15 -5.98 -12.42
C LEU A 147 16.06 -6.46 -11.44
N PHE A 148 16.43 -6.76 -10.20
CA PHE A 148 15.48 -7.18 -9.17
C PHE A 148 14.46 -6.10 -8.84
N LEU A 149 14.91 -4.86 -8.65
CA LEU A 149 14.03 -3.72 -8.37
C LEU A 149 13.07 -3.48 -9.53
N LYS A 150 13.54 -3.55 -10.78
CA LYS A 150 12.68 -3.50 -11.97
C LYS A 150 11.61 -4.58 -11.94
N ALA A 151 12.00 -5.82 -11.67
CA ALA A 151 11.06 -6.94 -11.61
C ALA A 151 9.99 -6.71 -10.52
N LYS A 152 10.39 -6.22 -9.34
CA LYS A 152 9.46 -5.89 -8.25
C LYS A 152 8.55 -4.70 -8.57
N THR A 153 9.04 -3.70 -9.29
CA THR A 153 8.21 -2.60 -9.80
C THR A 153 7.16 -3.10 -10.80
N ILE A 154 7.54 -3.99 -11.72
CA ILE A 154 6.58 -4.60 -12.68
C ILE A 154 5.57 -5.49 -11.94
N GLU A 155 6.01 -6.26 -10.94
CA GLU A 155 5.14 -7.06 -10.07
C GLU A 155 4.10 -6.18 -9.34
N LEU A 156 4.53 -5.05 -8.76
CA LEU A 156 3.65 -4.06 -8.13
C LEU A 156 2.64 -3.47 -9.12
N LEU A 157 3.11 -3.04 -10.30
CA LEU A 157 2.26 -2.50 -11.36
C LEU A 157 1.16 -3.48 -11.74
N ALA A 158 1.51 -4.74 -12.01
CA ALA A 158 0.55 -5.76 -12.43
C ALA A 158 -0.55 -5.99 -11.38
N ILE A 159 -0.16 -6.08 -10.09
CA ILE A 159 -1.11 -6.27 -8.98
C ILE A 159 -2.06 -5.09 -8.87
N GLN A 160 -1.52 -3.88 -8.93
CA GLN A 160 -2.29 -2.67 -8.63
C GLN A 160 -3.17 -2.23 -9.81
N LEU A 161 -2.72 -2.39 -11.06
CA LEU A 161 -3.57 -2.19 -12.24
C LEU A 161 -4.75 -3.17 -12.22
N SER A 162 -4.49 -4.47 -11.99
CA SER A 162 -5.57 -5.46 -11.85
C SER A 162 -6.53 -5.15 -10.69
N GLN A 163 -6.01 -4.64 -9.57
CA GLN A 163 -6.85 -4.20 -8.46
C GLN A 163 -7.74 -3.02 -8.87
N TYR A 164 -7.18 -2.06 -9.60
CA TYR A 164 -7.94 -0.92 -10.09
C TYR A 164 -9.06 -1.34 -11.03
N GLU A 165 -8.78 -2.25 -11.97
CA GLU A 165 -9.79 -2.83 -12.86
C GLU A 165 -10.93 -3.50 -12.10
N LYS A 166 -10.64 -4.19 -11.00
CA LYS A 166 -11.69 -4.82 -10.18
C LYS A 166 -12.55 -3.78 -9.49
N ILE A 167 -11.93 -2.74 -8.93
CA ILE A 167 -12.65 -1.68 -8.23
C ILE A 167 -13.48 -0.85 -9.22
N ALA A 168 -12.93 -0.55 -10.39
CA ALA A 168 -13.62 0.17 -11.46
C ALA A 168 -14.59 -0.73 -12.27
N GLY A 169 -14.35 -2.03 -12.35
CA GLY A 169 -15.21 -3.04 -12.97
C GLY A 169 -16.47 -3.30 -12.14
N ILE A 170 -16.36 -3.22 -10.81
CA ILE A 170 -17.53 -3.09 -9.93
C ILE A 170 -18.37 -1.84 -10.30
N LYS A 171 -17.74 -0.75 -10.77
CA LYS A 171 -18.47 0.45 -11.25
C LYS A 171 -19.15 0.28 -12.61
N LYS A 172 -18.70 -0.65 -13.49
CA LYS A 172 -19.30 -0.88 -14.83
C LYS A 172 -20.46 -1.89 -14.84
N GLY A 173 -20.61 -2.74 -13.81
CA GLY A 173 -21.66 -3.76 -13.71
C GLY A 173 -22.90 -3.37 -12.90
N ALA A 174 -22.93 -2.18 -12.30
CA ALA A 174 -24.04 -1.71 -11.50
C ALA A 174 -24.36 -0.25 -11.85
N ALA A 175 -25.24 -0.06 -12.83
CA ALA A 175 -26.17 1.05 -12.71
C ALA A 175 -26.83 0.93 -11.32
N GLN A 176 -26.59 1.93 -10.45
CA GLN A 176 -27.11 2.06 -9.07
C GLN A 176 -26.43 1.29 -7.92
N HIS A 177 -25.10 1.29 -7.80
CA HIS A 177 -24.51 1.28 -6.45
C HIS A 177 -23.79 2.60 -6.17
N ARG A 178 -24.40 3.38 -5.28
CA ARG A 178 -23.82 4.58 -4.67
C ARG A 178 -22.36 4.29 -4.33
N SER A 179 -21.47 5.21 -4.70
CA SER A 179 -20.13 5.31 -4.10
C SER A 179 -20.23 5.00 -2.60
N LEU A 180 -19.36 4.13 -2.07
CA LEU A 180 -19.31 3.88 -0.63
C LEU A 180 -19.28 5.23 0.07
N LYS A 181 -20.23 5.48 0.96
CA LYS A 181 -20.24 6.75 1.68
C LYS A 181 -18.94 6.84 2.46
N LYS A 182 -18.40 8.05 2.60
CA LYS A 182 -17.20 8.31 3.41
C LYS A 182 -17.28 7.62 4.78
N GLU A 183 -18.44 7.70 5.42
CA GLU A 183 -18.73 7.03 6.70
C GLU A 183 -18.53 5.51 6.67
N ASP A 184 -18.86 4.83 5.57
CA ASP A 184 -18.71 3.38 5.45
C ASP A 184 -17.24 3.00 5.30
N VAL A 185 -16.47 3.80 4.56
CA VAL A 185 -15.01 3.66 4.45
C VAL A 185 -14.35 3.93 5.81
N ASP A 186 -14.77 4.97 6.51
CA ASP A 186 -14.26 5.32 7.84
C ASP A 186 -14.53 4.19 8.87
N ARG A 187 -15.72 3.58 8.86
CA ARG A 187 -16.02 2.39 9.69
C ARG A 187 -15.11 1.21 9.38
N MET A 188 -14.78 0.97 8.12
CA MET A 188 -13.87 -0.10 7.73
C MET A 188 -12.42 0.21 8.18
N HIS A 189 -11.99 1.47 8.11
CA HIS A 189 -10.69 1.89 8.68
C HIS A 189 -10.64 1.78 10.21
N LEU A 190 -11.73 2.10 10.91
CA LEU A 190 -11.84 1.84 12.34
C LEU A 190 -11.73 0.34 12.66
N ALA A 191 -12.39 -0.51 11.87
CA ALA A 191 -12.30 -1.97 12.03
C ALA A 191 -10.86 -2.46 11.86
N ARG A 192 -10.15 -1.94 10.84
CA ARG A 192 -8.72 -2.20 10.64
C ARG A 192 -7.89 -1.80 11.86
N ASP A 193 -8.13 -0.61 12.40
CA ASP A 193 -7.34 -0.09 13.53
C ASP A 193 -7.54 -0.95 14.79
N ILE A 194 -8.76 -1.39 15.06
CA ILE A 194 -9.07 -2.33 16.14
C ILE A 194 -8.34 -3.67 15.93
N ILE A 195 -8.30 -4.19 14.69
CA ILE A 195 -7.58 -5.43 14.37
C ILE A 195 -6.07 -5.28 14.64
N VAL A 196 -5.48 -4.16 14.21
CA VAL A 196 -4.04 -3.89 14.38
C VAL A 196 -3.69 -3.73 15.86
N GLN A 197 -4.50 -3.00 16.63
CA GLN A 197 -4.28 -2.81 18.06
C GLN A 197 -4.42 -4.12 18.86
N ASN A 198 -5.26 -5.04 18.41
CA ASN A 198 -5.57 -6.29 19.11
C ASN A 198 -4.99 -7.54 18.44
N ILE A 199 -3.85 -7.43 17.75
CA ILE A 199 -3.27 -8.53 16.96
C ILE A 199 -3.04 -9.83 17.76
N ASN A 200 -2.66 -9.70 19.03
CA ASN A 200 -2.34 -10.80 19.94
C ASN A 200 -3.58 -11.37 20.66
N SER A 201 -4.69 -10.64 20.66
CA SER A 201 -5.96 -11.04 21.26
C SER A 201 -7.13 -10.57 20.40
N PRO A 202 -7.30 -11.12 19.18
CA PRO A 202 -8.27 -10.62 18.23
C PRO A 202 -9.71 -10.83 18.74
N CYS A 203 -10.53 -9.78 18.63
CA CYS A 203 -11.96 -9.87 18.91
C CYS A 203 -12.68 -10.77 17.88
N THR A 204 -13.86 -11.27 18.24
CA THR A 204 -14.65 -12.04 17.27
C THR A 204 -15.14 -11.12 16.16
N LEU A 205 -15.51 -11.69 15.01
CA LEU A 205 -16.02 -10.91 13.89
C LEU A 205 -17.34 -10.20 14.24
N ILE A 206 -18.12 -10.76 15.16
CA ILE A 206 -19.36 -10.18 15.67
C ILE A 206 -19.02 -8.97 16.55
N ASP A 207 -18.09 -9.13 17.48
CA ASP A 207 -17.65 -8.03 18.36
C ASP A 207 -17.03 -6.89 17.56
N LEU A 208 -16.22 -7.21 16.55
CA LEU A 208 -15.61 -6.22 15.67
C LEU A 208 -16.67 -5.43 14.91
N ALA A 209 -17.69 -6.11 14.38
CA ALA A 209 -18.80 -5.46 13.69
C ALA A 209 -19.55 -4.52 14.62
N HIS A 210 -19.85 -4.95 15.84
CA HIS A 210 -20.52 -4.12 16.85
C HIS A 210 -19.70 -2.89 17.24
N GLN A 211 -18.37 -3.05 17.43
CA GLN A 211 -17.48 -1.94 17.77
C GLN A 211 -17.42 -0.86 16.70
N VAL A 212 -17.64 -1.20 15.43
CA VAL A 212 -17.67 -0.23 14.32
C VAL A 212 -19.08 0.17 13.89
N GLY A 213 -20.10 -0.23 14.65
CA GLY A 213 -21.49 0.13 14.41
C GLY A 213 -22.10 -0.54 13.17
N THR A 214 -21.68 -1.77 12.84
CA THR A 214 -22.20 -2.55 11.70
C THR A 214 -22.64 -3.96 12.12
N ASN A 215 -23.21 -4.73 11.19
CA ASN A 215 -23.39 -6.18 11.35
C ASN A 215 -22.27 -6.98 10.64
N ASP A 216 -22.18 -8.27 10.92
CA ASP A 216 -21.09 -9.12 10.41
C ASP A 216 -21.10 -9.28 8.88
N ALA A 217 -22.28 -9.36 8.26
CA ALA A 217 -22.44 -9.43 6.81
C ALA A 217 -21.98 -8.13 6.15
N TYR A 218 -22.35 -6.99 6.72
CA TYR A 218 -21.94 -5.67 6.28
C TYR A 218 -20.42 -5.52 6.38
N LEU A 219 -19.83 -5.87 7.54
CA LEU A 219 -18.40 -5.84 7.77
C LEU A 219 -17.67 -6.74 6.76
N LYS A 220 -18.06 -8.00 6.56
CA LYS A 220 -17.40 -8.91 5.61
C LYS A 220 -17.37 -8.34 4.19
N ASN A 221 -18.51 -7.81 3.73
CA ASN A 221 -18.67 -7.29 2.38
C ASN A 221 -17.85 -6.00 2.19
N HIS A 222 -18.04 -5.03 3.07
CA HIS A 222 -17.42 -3.71 2.95
C HIS A 222 -15.93 -3.76 3.29
N PHE A 223 -15.51 -4.58 4.25
CA PHE A 223 -14.09 -4.75 4.56
C PHE A 223 -13.34 -5.37 3.38
N LYS A 224 -13.94 -6.35 2.69
CA LYS A 224 -13.34 -6.91 1.47
C LYS A 224 -13.32 -5.92 0.31
N GLN A 225 -14.34 -5.07 0.18
CA GLN A 225 -14.37 -4.01 -0.83
C GLN A 225 -13.30 -2.94 -0.57
N VAL A 226 -13.13 -2.53 0.69
CA VAL A 226 -12.13 -1.53 1.08
C VAL A 226 -10.72 -2.13 1.01
N PHE A 227 -10.47 -3.26 1.69
CA PHE A 227 -9.13 -3.84 1.89
C PHE A 227 -8.72 -4.92 0.89
N GLY A 228 -9.59 -5.29 -0.05
CA GLY A 228 -9.31 -6.34 -1.05
C GLY A 228 -9.19 -7.76 -0.47
N THR A 229 -9.34 -7.94 0.83
CA THR A 229 -9.20 -9.22 1.54
C THR A 229 -10.21 -9.32 2.68
N THR A 230 -10.40 -10.53 3.22
CA THR A 230 -11.28 -10.71 4.38
C THR A 230 -10.62 -10.19 5.66
N VAL A 231 -11.41 -9.88 6.70
CA VAL A 231 -10.90 -9.53 8.03
C VAL A 231 -9.85 -10.52 8.53
N TYR A 232 -10.15 -11.82 8.40
CA TYR A 232 -9.20 -12.88 8.75
C TYR A 232 -7.94 -12.85 7.87
N GLY A 233 -8.11 -12.68 6.56
CA GLY A 233 -6.99 -12.58 5.62
C GLY A 233 -6.06 -11.41 5.95
N TYR A 234 -6.62 -10.27 6.34
CA TYR A 234 -5.88 -9.08 6.76
C TYR A 234 -5.07 -9.35 8.04
N LEU A 235 -5.72 -9.87 9.09
CA LEU A 235 -5.05 -10.22 10.35
C LEU A 235 -3.92 -11.24 10.13
N GLN A 236 -4.17 -12.27 9.32
CA GLN A 236 -3.13 -13.25 9.00
C GLN A 236 -1.96 -12.63 8.24
N GLY A 237 -2.23 -11.69 7.34
CA GLY A 237 -1.19 -10.96 6.63
C GLY A 237 -0.26 -10.19 7.56
N ILE A 238 -0.82 -9.43 8.52
CA ILE A 238 0.00 -8.71 9.51
C ILE A 238 0.83 -9.69 10.34
N LYS A 239 0.22 -10.78 10.80
CA LYS A 239 0.93 -11.82 11.57
C LYS A 239 2.08 -12.44 10.78
N MET A 240 1.91 -12.68 9.48
CA MET A 240 2.95 -13.24 8.63
C MET A 240 4.09 -12.24 8.38
N ALA A 241 3.78 -10.96 8.16
CA ALA A 241 4.80 -9.92 8.04
C ALA A 241 5.65 -9.83 9.31
N HIS A 242 5.01 -9.79 10.48
CA HIS A 242 5.72 -9.78 11.76
C HIS A 242 6.51 -11.07 12.00
N ALA A 243 5.95 -12.23 11.64
CA ALA A 243 6.68 -13.49 11.71
C ALA A 243 7.97 -13.46 10.89
N ARG A 244 7.93 -12.80 9.72
CA ARG A 244 9.09 -12.69 8.86
C ARG A 244 10.21 -11.87 9.50
N GLU A 245 9.87 -10.74 10.12
CA GLU A 245 10.82 -9.89 10.85
C GLU A 245 11.50 -10.65 11.98
N LEU A 246 10.72 -11.37 12.80
CA LEU A 246 11.24 -12.14 13.93
C LEU A 246 12.19 -13.25 13.48
N LEU A 247 11.87 -13.93 12.38
CA LEU A 247 12.75 -14.95 11.80
C LEU A 247 14.03 -14.33 11.22
N ALA A 248 13.96 -13.16 10.59
CA ALA A 248 15.13 -12.43 10.09
C ALA A 248 16.06 -11.96 11.24
N GLN A 249 15.50 -11.74 12.44
CA GLN A 249 16.27 -11.47 13.66
C GLN A 249 16.86 -12.73 14.31
N GLY A 250 16.74 -13.90 13.68
CA GLY A 250 17.31 -15.16 14.16
C GLY A 250 16.45 -15.90 15.19
N LYS A 251 15.20 -15.48 15.44
CA LYS A 251 14.33 -16.21 16.38
C LYS A 251 14.00 -17.62 15.88
N GLN A 252 13.81 -18.53 16.82
CA GLN A 252 13.48 -19.92 16.50
C GLN A 252 12.06 -20.01 15.92
N VAL A 253 11.84 -20.88 14.93
CA VAL A 253 10.53 -21.06 14.26
C VAL A 253 9.41 -21.37 15.26
N SER A 254 9.69 -22.13 16.33
CA SER A 254 8.75 -22.42 17.41
C SER A 254 8.37 -21.18 18.22
N GLU A 255 9.35 -20.33 18.53
CA GLU A 255 9.15 -19.05 19.23
C GLU A 255 8.33 -18.08 18.38
N VAL A 256 8.65 -17.96 17.09
CA VAL A 256 7.90 -17.10 16.16
C VAL A 256 6.46 -17.58 15.98
N ALA A 257 6.23 -18.89 15.92
CA ALA A 257 4.87 -19.43 15.88
C ALA A 257 4.07 -18.99 17.11
N TYR A 258 4.67 -19.09 18.31
CA TYR A 258 4.02 -18.68 19.55
C TYR A 258 3.74 -17.17 19.57
N LEU A 259 4.73 -16.34 19.24
CA LEU A 259 4.61 -14.87 19.24
C LEU A 259 3.57 -14.35 18.23
N THR A 260 3.31 -15.09 17.15
CA THR A 260 2.30 -14.73 16.16
C THR A 260 0.93 -15.36 16.42
N GLY A 261 0.76 -16.01 17.57
CA GLY A 261 -0.51 -16.53 18.06
C GLY A 261 -0.91 -17.89 17.49
N TYR A 262 0.05 -18.70 17.06
CA TYR A 262 -0.18 -20.10 16.67
C TYR A 262 0.08 -21.05 17.84
N LYS A 263 -0.91 -21.88 18.17
CA LYS A 263 -0.78 -22.93 19.20
C LYS A 263 0.20 -24.04 18.80
N HIS A 264 0.34 -24.32 17.50
CA HIS A 264 1.21 -25.36 16.99
C HIS A 264 2.09 -24.84 15.84
N THR A 265 3.39 -25.10 15.94
CA THR A 265 4.40 -24.67 14.95
C THR A 265 4.14 -25.22 13.55
N ALA A 266 3.51 -26.39 13.43
CA ALA A 266 3.14 -26.97 12.13
C ALA A 266 2.09 -26.11 11.38
N HIS A 267 1.09 -25.58 12.08
CA HIS A 267 0.09 -24.69 11.48
C HIS A 267 0.71 -23.37 11.03
N PHE A 268 1.58 -22.80 11.87
CA PHE A 268 2.37 -21.63 11.49
C PHE A 268 3.19 -21.89 10.22
N THR A 269 3.93 -23.00 10.18
CA THR A 269 4.77 -23.38 9.04
C THR A 269 3.97 -23.50 7.74
N ARG A 270 2.78 -24.09 7.79
CA ARG A 270 1.89 -24.20 6.63
C ARG A 270 1.34 -22.84 6.19
N ALA A 271 0.93 -22.00 7.15
CA ALA A 271 0.44 -20.66 6.87
C ALA A 271 1.53 -19.76 6.29
N PHE A 272 2.73 -19.80 6.87
CA PHE A 272 3.91 -19.08 6.40
C PHE A 272 4.28 -19.50 4.97
N LYS A 273 4.36 -20.81 4.70
CA LYS A 273 4.63 -21.32 3.36
C LYS A 273 3.55 -20.94 2.35
N LYS A 274 2.28 -20.94 2.75
CA LYS A 274 1.18 -20.47 1.90
C LYS A 274 1.30 -18.98 1.60
N HIS A 275 1.82 -18.19 2.54
CA HIS A 275 1.92 -16.74 2.41
C HIS A 275 3.15 -16.30 1.59
N PHE A 276 4.33 -16.87 1.88
CA PHE A 276 5.60 -16.46 1.29
C PHE A 276 6.12 -17.40 0.19
N GLY A 277 5.47 -18.54 -0.03
CA GLY A 277 5.89 -19.53 -1.04
C GLY A 277 7.03 -20.47 -0.59
N PHE A 278 7.63 -20.24 0.57
CA PHE A 278 8.72 -21.06 1.11
C PHE A 278 8.58 -21.31 2.62
N SER A 279 9.26 -22.33 3.15
CA SER A 279 9.18 -22.67 4.58
C SER A 279 9.96 -21.67 5.45
N PRO A 280 9.49 -21.35 6.67
CA PRO A 280 10.15 -20.40 7.58
C PRO A 280 11.59 -20.78 7.91
N GLY A 281 11.92 -22.08 7.95
CA GLY A 281 13.29 -22.56 8.17
C GLY A 281 14.32 -22.15 7.11
N LYS A 282 13.88 -21.71 5.92
CA LYS A 282 14.79 -21.21 4.87
C LYS A 282 15.25 -19.76 5.07
N MET A 283 14.66 -19.02 6.01
CA MET A 283 15.11 -17.66 6.33
C MET A 283 16.16 -17.59 7.42
N LYS A 284 16.38 -18.71 8.11
CA LYS A 284 17.53 -18.82 9.00
C LYS A 284 18.77 -18.87 8.12
N GLN A 285 19.59 -17.82 8.18
CA GLN A 285 21.00 -17.91 7.84
C GLN A 285 21.73 -18.64 8.97
#